data_AF-A0A2W6P048-F1
#
_entry.id   AF-A0A2W6P048-F1
#
_cell.length_a   1.000
_cell.length_b   1.000
_cell.length_c   1.000
_cell.angle_alpha   90.00
_cell.angle_beta   90.00
_cell.angle_gamma   90.00
#
_symmetry.space_group_name_H-M   'P 1'
#
loop_
_entity.id
_entity.type
_entity.pdbx_description
1 polymer ?
#
loop_
_entity_poly.entity_id
_entity_poly.type
_entity_poly.pdbx_seq_one_letter_code
_entity_poly.pdbx_strand_id
1 'polypeptide(L)'
;MTTIVDSNLPVARPSWDHSRLESRIVHLGCGAFHRAHQALYTHHLLESTDSDWGICEVNLMPGNDRVLIENLKKQQLLYTVAEKGAESTELKIIGSMKEALHPEIDGCEGILNAMARPQTAIVSLTVTEKGYCADAASGQLDLNNPLIKHDLENPTAPKSAIGYIVEALRLRREKGLKAFTVMSCDNVRENG
;
A
#
# COMPACT_ATOMS: atom_id res chain seq x y z
N MET A 1 -17.65 -6.56 -18.53
CA MET A 1 -17.55 -5.21 -17.90
C MET A 1 -16.42 -4.50 -18.58
N THR A 2 -16.63 -3.27 -19.03
CA THR A 2 -15.58 -2.43 -19.64
C THR A 2 -14.59 -2.01 -18.56
N THR A 3 -13.30 -2.28 -18.73
CA THR A 3 -12.23 -1.88 -17.81
C THR A 3 -11.47 -0.67 -18.38
N ILE A 4 -10.68 0.03 -17.57
CA ILE A 4 -9.77 1.07 -18.08
C ILE A 4 -8.86 0.49 -19.16
N VAL A 5 -8.36 -0.73 -18.95
CA VAL A 5 -7.45 -1.42 -19.87
C VAL A 5 -8.05 -1.53 -21.26
N ASP A 6 -9.30 -1.98 -21.35
CA ASP A 6 -9.97 -2.30 -22.61
C ASP A 6 -10.76 -1.11 -23.22
N SER A 7 -10.75 0.05 -22.55
CA SER A 7 -11.48 1.25 -22.98
C SER A 7 -10.62 2.21 -23.79
N ASN A 8 -11.15 2.73 -24.89
CA ASN A 8 -10.58 3.90 -25.57
C ASN A 8 -11.04 5.18 -24.87
N LEU A 9 -10.33 5.59 -23.81
CA LEU A 9 -10.62 6.81 -23.05
C LEU A 9 -9.87 8.00 -23.66
N PRO A 10 -10.48 9.19 -23.76
CA PRO A 10 -9.81 10.40 -24.25
C PRO A 10 -8.90 11.02 -23.16
N VAL A 11 -8.07 10.19 -22.52
CA VAL A 11 -7.17 10.55 -21.42
C VAL A 11 -5.82 9.89 -21.70
N ALA A 12 -4.72 10.63 -21.49
CA ALA A 12 -3.38 10.10 -21.66
C ALA A 12 -3.16 8.88 -20.75
N ARG A 13 -2.52 7.85 -21.30
CA ARG A 13 -2.11 6.65 -20.57
C ARG A 13 -0.64 6.76 -20.15
N PRO A 14 -0.22 6.06 -19.07
CA PRO A 14 1.19 5.92 -18.77
C PRO A 14 1.97 5.45 -20.01
N SER A 15 3.14 6.05 -20.25
CA SER A 15 4.04 5.68 -21.35
C SER A 15 4.89 4.44 -21.05
N TRP A 16 4.66 3.81 -19.90
CA TRP A 16 5.28 2.56 -19.47
C TRP A 16 4.22 1.50 -19.20
N ASP A 17 4.67 0.25 -19.17
CA ASP A 17 3.86 -0.86 -18.73
C ASP A 17 4.32 -1.37 -17.35
N HIS A 18 3.59 -2.37 -16.89
CA HIS A 18 3.81 -3.01 -15.60
C HIS A 18 5.19 -3.68 -15.46
N SER A 19 5.84 -4.06 -16.56
CA SER A 19 7.12 -4.76 -16.55
C SER A 19 8.29 -3.85 -16.16
N ARG A 20 8.15 -2.53 -16.35
CA ARG A 20 9.13 -1.53 -15.93
C ARG A 20 9.28 -1.44 -14.40
N LEU A 21 8.21 -1.71 -13.66
CA LEU A 21 8.14 -1.43 -12.23
C LEU A 21 8.66 -2.60 -11.38
N GLU A 22 9.35 -2.26 -10.30
CA GLU A 22 9.70 -3.14 -9.19
C GLU A 22 8.92 -2.71 -7.94
N SER A 23 8.42 -3.68 -7.16
CA SER A 23 7.70 -3.42 -5.91
C SER A 23 8.66 -2.95 -4.81
N ARG A 24 9.08 -1.68 -4.86
CA ARG A 24 10.03 -1.06 -3.93
C ARG A 24 9.37 -0.44 -2.71
N ILE A 25 8.08 -0.13 -2.82
CA ILE A 25 7.23 0.36 -1.74
C ILE A 25 6.14 -0.67 -1.48
N VAL A 26 5.93 -1.07 -0.23
CA VAL A 26 4.69 -1.73 0.19
C VAL A 26 3.83 -0.67 0.90
N HIS A 27 2.58 -0.51 0.49
CA HIS A 27 1.66 0.43 1.14
C HIS A 27 0.57 -0.32 1.89
N LEU A 28 0.46 -0.08 3.20
CA LEU A 28 -0.59 -0.64 4.05
C LEU A 28 -1.75 0.36 4.14
N GLY A 29 -2.93 -0.04 3.67
CA GLY A 29 -4.12 0.80 3.60
C GLY A 29 -4.24 1.51 2.26
N CYS A 30 -4.62 0.82 1.20
CA CYS A 30 -4.91 1.40 -0.11
C CYS A 30 -6.23 2.20 -0.08
N GLY A 31 -6.22 3.34 0.61
CA GLY A 31 -7.35 4.27 0.70
C GLY A 31 -7.45 5.24 -0.47
N ALA A 32 -8.50 6.06 -0.47
CA ALA A 32 -8.66 7.13 -1.47
C ALA A 32 -7.55 8.18 -1.37
N PHE A 33 -7.14 8.54 -0.14
CA PHE A 33 -6.05 9.50 0.08
C PHE A 33 -4.72 8.99 -0.50
N HIS A 34 -4.37 7.73 -0.24
CA HIS A 34 -3.16 7.13 -0.80
C HIS A 34 -3.12 7.22 -2.33
N ARG A 35 -4.21 6.78 -2.97
CA ARG A 35 -4.37 6.81 -4.42
C ARG A 35 -4.29 8.22 -5.01
N ALA A 36 -4.86 9.21 -4.32
CA ALA A 36 -4.83 10.60 -4.77
C ALA A 36 -3.56 11.36 -4.36
N HIS A 37 -2.66 10.76 -3.58
CA HIS A 37 -1.49 11.45 -3.03
C HIS A 37 -0.19 10.67 -3.25
N GLN A 38 0.17 9.70 -2.40
CA GLN A 38 1.49 9.05 -2.52
C GLN A 38 1.65 8.27 -3.83
N ALA A 39 0.59 7.59 -4.28
CA ALA A 39 0.61 6.89 -5.55
C ALA A 39 0.64 7.86 -6.75
N LEU A 40 0.00 9.04 -6.64
CA LEU A 40 0.05 10.11 -7.64
C LEU A 40 1.46 10.73 -7.74
N TYR A 41 2.10 11.05 -6.61
CA TYR A 41 3.49 11.52 -6.62
C TYR A 41 4.46 10.49 -7.20
N THR A 42 4.26 9.21 -6.88
CA THR A 42 5.04 8.11 -7.47
C THR A 42 4.81 8.02 -8.98
N HIS A 43 3.58 8.23 -9.44
CA HIS A 43 3.26 8.30 -10.87
C HIS A 43 3.99 9.45 -11.56
N HIS A 44 3.99 10.67 -11.00
CA HIS A 44 4.73 11.80 -11.57
C HIS A 44 6.24 11.56 -11.64
N LEU A 45 6.81 10.85 -10.65
CA LEU A 45 8.22 10.42 -10.73
C LEU A 45 8.46 9.51 -11.94
N LEU A 46 7.55 8.57 -12.20
CA LEU A 46 7.65 7.63 -13.33
C LEU A 46 7.42 8.32 -14.69
N GLU A 47 6.61 9.39 -14.73
CA GLU A 47 6.41 10.22 -15.92
C GLU A 47 7.66 11.04 -16.28
N SER A 48 8.40 11.51 -15.27
CA SER A 48 9.49 12.48 -15.45
C SER A 48 10.89 11.85 -15.46
N THR A 49 11.02 10.56 -15.18
CA THR A 49 12.29 9.84 -15.08
C THR A 49 12.18 8.42 -15.61
N ASP A 50 13.29 7.69 -15.70
CA ASP A 50 13.33 6.24 -15.98
C ASP A 50 13.26 5.37 -14.70
N SER A 51 12.77 5.94 -13.58
CA SER A 51 12.59 5.22 -12.31
C SER A 51 11.76 3.93 -12.49
N ASP A 52 12.01 2.94 -11.63
CA ASP A 52 11.29 1.67 -11.57
C ASP A 52 10.50 1.52 -10.26
N TRP A 53 10.36 2.59 -9.47
CA TRP A 53 9.69 2.54 -8.17
C TRP A 53 8.18 2.32 -8.33
N GLY A 54 7.75 1.07 -8.18
CA GLY A 54 6.36 0.66 -8.10
C GLY A 54 5.89 0.40 -6.67
N ILE A 55 4.57 0.43 -6.50
CA ILE A 55 3.90 0.21 -5.22
C ILE A 55 3.22 -1.17 -5.21
N CYS A 56 3.46 -1.95 -4.17
CA CYS A 56 2.67 -3.11 -3.79
C CYS A 56 1.61 -2.66 -2.77
N GLU A 57 0.36 -2.56 -3.22
CA GLU A 57 -0.78 -2.20 -2.39
C GLU A 57 -1.17 -3.35 -1.47
N VAL A 58 -1.48 -3.07 -0.20
CA VAL A 58 -1.95 -4.05 0.75
C VAL A 58 -3.12 -3.49 1.54
N ASN A 59 -4.25 -4.18 1.52
CA ASN A 59 -5.32 -3.96 2.49
C ASN A 59 -5.43 -5.16 3.42
N LEU A 60 -5.58 -4.90 4.72
CA LEU A 60 -5.60 -5.93 5.76
C LEU A 60 -7.02 -6.26 6.25
N MET A 61 -7.98 -5.34 6.08
CA MET A 61 -9.34 -5.51 6.57
C MET A 61 -10.19 -6.28 5.55
N PRO A 62 -11.13 -7.13 5.99
CA PRO A 62 -12.03 -7.84 5.08
C PRO A 62 -13.08 -6.90 4.46
N GLY A 63 -13.90 -7.44 3.54
CA GLY A 63 -15.05 -6.73 2.98
C GLY A 63 -14.68 -5.78 1.84
N ASN A 64 -14.99 -4.49 1.97
CA ASN A 64 -14.79 -3.50 0.91
C ASN A 64 -13.32 -3.40 0.47
N ASP A 65 -12.41 -3.56 1.41
CA ASP A 65 -10.96 -3.57 1.21
C ASP A 65 -10.50 -4.71 0.29
N ARG A 66 -11.05 -5.92 0.48
CA ARG A 66 -10.84 -7.09 -0.40
C ARG A 66 -11.38 -6.83 -1.81
N VAL A 67 -12.61 -6.32 -1.89
CA VAL A 67 -13.28 -6.02 -3.17
C VAL A 67 -12.51 -4.98 -3.97
N LEU A 68 -11.95 -3.97 -3.30
CA LEU A 68 -11.08 -2.98 -3.93
C LEU A 68 -9.83 -3.62 -4.54
N ILE A 69 -9.13 -4.50 -3.82
CA ILE A 69 -7.95 -5.20 -4.32
C ILE A 69 -8.29 -6.04 -5.55
N GLU A 70 -9.41 -6.78 -5.53
CA GLU A 70 -9.89 -7.53 -6.70
C GLU A 70 -10.18 -6.63 -7.90
N ASN A 71 -10.80 -5.47 -7.67
CA ASN A 71 -11.11 -4.51 -8.73
C ASN A 71 -9.86 -3.89 -9.34
N LEU A 72 -8.85 -3.55 -8.52
CA LEU A 72 -7.55 -3.10 -9.01
C LEU A 72 -6.88 -4.19 -9.87
N LYS A 73 -6.85 -5.45 -9.40
CA LYS A 73 -6.30 -6.57 -10.18
C LYS A 73 -6.99 -6.73 -11.55
N LYS A 74 -8.33 -6.59 -11.61
CA LYS A 74 -9.11 -6.64 -12.86
C LYS A 74 -8.80 -5.49 -13.83
N GLN A 75 -8.27 -4.37 -13.34
CA GLN A 75 -7.92 -3.21 -14.15
C GLN A 75 -6.41 -3.14 -14.46
N GLN A 76 -5.67 -4.25 -14.32
CA GLN A 76 -4.20 -4.26 -14.43
C GLN A 76 -3.55 -3.18 -13.54
N LEU A 77 -4.14 -2.97 -12.36
CA LEU A 77 -3.73 -1.99 -11.35
C LEU A 77 -3.80 -0.52 -11.81
N LEU A 78 -4.46 -0.26 -12.93
CA LEU A 78 -4.76 1.10 -13.36
C LEU A 78 -6.02 1.61 -12.65
N TYR A 79 -6.01 2.90 -12.32
CA TYR A 79 -7.17 3.63 -11.82
C TYR A 79 -7.09 5.10 -12.27
N THR A 80 -8.15 5.86 -12.04
CA THR A 80 -8.21 7.27 -12.43
C THR A 80 -8.18 8.17 -11.19
N VAL A 81 -7.40 9.24 -11.27
CA VAL A 81 -7.50 10.40 -10.36
C VAL A 81 -8.13 11.55 -11.14
N ALA A 82 -9.08 12.23 -10.50
CA ALA A 82 -9.70 13.45 -11.02
C ALA A 82 -9.27 14.65 -10.16
N GLU A 83 -8.45 15.52 -10.74
CA GLU A 83 -8.02 16.77 -10.12
C GLU A 83 -9.02 17.87 -10.51
N LYS A 84 -9.82 18.30 -9.54
CA LYS A 84 -10.86 19.31 -9.76
C LYS A 84 -10.42 20.67 -9.22
N GLY A 85 -10.12 21.59 -10.13
CA GLY A 85 -9.89 23.00 -9.84
C GLY A 85 -11.17 23.84 -9.97
N ALA A 86 -11.02 25.16 -9.83
CA ALA A 86 -12.14 26.10 -10.03
C ALA A 86 -12.63 26.14 -11.49
N GLU A 87 -11.69 26.08 -12.46
CA GLU A 87 -11.98 26.28 -13.89
C GLU A 87 -12.08 24.99 -14.69
N SER A 88 -11.44 23.90 -14.23
CA SER A 88 -11.37 22.66 -14.99
C SER A 88 -11.23 21.43 -14.11
N THR A 89 -11.49 20.27 -14.71
CA THR A 89 -11.21 18.96 -14.13
C THR A 89 -10.26 18.22 -15.05
N GLU A 90 -9.11 17.83 -14.51
CA GLU A 90 -8.14 16.99 -15.21
C GLU A 90 -8.30 15.54 -14.75
N LEU A 91 -8.30 14.60 -15.71
CA LEU A 91 -8.31 13.17 -15.43
C LEU A 91 -6.93 12.60 -15.74
N LYS A 92 -6.39 11.79 -14.83
CA LYS A 92 -5.12 11.09 -15.00
C LYS A 92 -5.31 9.60 -14.77
N ILE A 93 -4.82 8.77 -15.70
CA ILE A 93 -4.76 7.31 -15.51
C ILE A 93 -3.46 6.99 -14.78
N ILE A 94 -3.58 6.55 -13.53
CA ILE A 94 -2.45 6.27 -12.67
C ILE A 94 -1.96 4.84 -12.89
N GLY A 95 -0.65 4.71 -13.08
CA GLY A 95 0.05 3.44 -13.34
C GLY A 95 1.29 3.24 -12.47
N SER A 96 1.25 3.68 -11.21
CA SER A 96 2.35 3.51 -10.24
C SER A 96 2.26 2.21 -9.41
N MET A 97 1.13 1.51 -9.48
CA MET A 97 0.90 0.25 -8.77
C MET A 97 1.47 -0.93 -9.57
N LYS A 98 2.27 -1.77 -8.89
CA LYS A 98 2.89 -2.99 -9.42
C LYS A 98 2.22 -4.25 -8.89
N GLU A 99 1.72 -4.25 -7.67
CA GLU A 99 1.02 -5.41 -7.10
C GLU A 99 -0.09 -4.92 -6.18
N ALA A 100 -1.06 -5.77 -5.92
CA ALA A 100 -2.10 -5.52 -4.93
C ALA A 100 -2.37 -6.83 -4.19
N LEU A 101 -2.33 -6.82 -2.86
CA LEU A 101 -2.42 -8.01 -2.02
C LEU A 101 -3.49 -7.84 -0.94
N HIS A 102 -4.06 -8.96 -0.52
CA HIS A 102 -5.02 -9.03 0.57
C HIS A 102 -4.89 -10.37 1.32
N PRO A 103 -5.00 -10.43 2.67
CA PRO A 103 -4.84 -11.68 3.41
C PRO A 103 -5.75 -12.82 2.95
N GLU A 104 -7.01 -12.52 2.61
CA GLU A 104 -7.97 -13.54 2.14
C GLU A 104 -7.73 -14.01 0.69
N ILE A 105 -6.87 -13.34 -0.08
CA ILE A 105 -6.55 -13.70 -1.47
C ILE A 105 -5.15 -14.31 -1.56
N ASP A 106 -4.19 -13.67 -0.91
CA ASP A 106 -2.76 -13.92 -1.04
C ASP A 106 -2.14 -14.53 0.24
N GLY A 107 -2.92 -14.64 1.32
CA GLY A 107 -2.47 -15.15 2.61
C GLY A 107 -1.62 -14.16 3.40
N CYS A 108 -1.48 -14.42 4.70
CA CYS A 108 -0.53 -13.69 5.56
C CYS A 108 0.90 -13.82 5.01
N GLU A 109 1.27 -15.03 4.58
CA GLU A 109 2.58 -15.33 4.02
C GLU A 109 2.87 -14.52 2.75
N GLY A 110 1.89 -14.33 1.84
CA GLY A 110 2.08 -13.53 0.63
C GLY A 110 2.47 -12.08 0.93
N ILE A 111 1.83 -11.49 1.94
CA ILE A 111 2.10 -10.12 2.38
C ILE A 111 3.48 -10.03 3.06
N LEU A 112 3.78 -10.94 3.99
CA LEU A 112 5.08 -11.00 4.65
C LEU A 112 6.22 -11.20 3.64
N ASN A 113 6.02 -12.05 2.64
CA ASN A 113 6.97 -12.27 1.56
C ASN A 113 7.20 -11.01 0.73
N ALA A 114 6.14 -10.24 0.41
CA ALA A 114 6.27 -8.96 -0.29
C ALA A 114 7.09 -7.93 0.52
N MET A 115 6.83 -7.82 1.82
CA MET A 115 7.59 -6.92 2.72
C MET A 115 9.04 -7.38 2.93
N ALA A 116 9.30 -8.69 2.83
CA ALA A 116 10.63 -9.28 3.00
C ALA A 116 11.43 -9.41 1.69
N ARG A 117 10.96 -8.88 0.56
CA ARG A 117 11.74 -8.85 -0.70
C ARG A 117 12.96 -7.93 -0.57
N PRO A 118 14.16 -8.27 -1.08
CA PRO A 118 15.35 -7.43 -0.97
C PRO A 118 15.17 -6.00 -1.48
N GLN A 119 14.39 -5.82 -2.56
CA GLN A 119 14.12 -4.51 -3.18
C GLN A 119 13.10 -3.65 -2.42
N THR A 120 12.32 -4.22 -1.51
CA THR A 120 11.39 -3.45 -0.66
C THR A 120 12.20 -2.55 0.26
N ALA A 121 12.13 -1.25 -0.01
CA ALA A 121 12.89 -0.22 0.68
C ALA A 121 12.03 0.59 1.65
N ILE A 122 10.72 0.69 1.38
CA ILE A 122 9.77 1.45 2.20
C ILE A 122 8.52 0.61 2.46
N VAL A 123 8.05 0.61 3.71
CA VAL A 123 6.68 0.25 4.07
C VAL A 123 5.97 1.53 4.51
N SER A 124 4.97 1.96 3.75
CA SER A 124 4.21 3.19 4.04
C SER A 124 2.80 2.87 4.52
N LEU A 125 2.16 3.80 5.24
CA LEU A 125 0.87 3.55 5.89
C LEU A 125 -0.14 4.69 5.66
N THR A 126 -1.39 4.33 5.34
CA THR A 126 -2.58 5.15 5.57
C THR A 126 -3.69 4.30 6.22
N VAL A 127 -3.46 3.93 7.48
CA VAL A 127 -4.27 2.96 8.23
C VAL A 127 -5.26 3.63 9.19
N THR A 128 -5.37 4.96 9.16
CA THR A 128 -6.10 5.80 10.13
C THR A 128 -5.54 5.72 11.55
N GLU A 129 -5.97 6.61 12.44
CA GLU A 129 -5.53 6.64 13.84
C GLU A 129 -5.78 5.30 14.56
N LYS A 130 -6.83 4.58 14.19
CA LYS A 130 -7.18 3.29 14.78
C LYS A 130 -6.22 2.16 14.37
N GLY A 131 -5.58 2.28 13.20
CA GLY A 131 -4.68 1.26 12.66
C GLY A 131 -3.37 1.13 13.45
N TYR A 132 -2.96 2.17 14.18
CA TYR A 132 -1.77 2.18 15.03
C TYR A 132 -1.95 1.38 16.32
N CYS A 133 -3.18 0.97 16.65
CA CYS A 133 -3.49 0.28 17.90
C CYS A 133 -2.96 1.02 19.14
N ALA A 134 -2.96 2.36 19.10
CA ALA A 134 -2.49 3.19 20.19
C ALA A 134 -3.61 3.53 21.18
N ASP A 135 -3.27 3.60 22.47
CA ASP A 135 -4.14 4.14 23.50
C ASP A 135 -4.32 5.65 23.28
N ALA A 136 -5.56 6.10 23.21
CA ALA A 136 -5.89 7.48 22.82
C ALA A 136 -5.40 8.53 23.84
N ALA A 137 -5.21 8.15 25.11
CA ALA A 137 -4.79 9.07 26.15
C ALA A 137 -3.26 9.23 26.19
N SER A 138 -2.52 8.13 26.04
CA SER A 138 -1.06 8.08 26.17
C SER A 138 -0.31 8.14 24.84
N GLY A 139 -0.97 7.82 23.72
CA GLY A 139 -0.34 7.66 22.41
C GLY A 139 0.59 6.44 22.31
N GLN A 140 0.65 5.61 23.34
CA GLN A 140 1.47 4.39 23.36
C GLN A 140 0.69 3.20 22.79
N LEU A 141 1.40 2.14 22.40
CA LEU A 141 0.77 0.90 21.96
C LEU A 141 -0.17 0.35 23.04
N ASP A 142 -1.44 0.15 22.68
CA ASP A 142 -2.43 -0.47 23.56
C ASP A 142 -2.28 -1.99 23.52
N LEU A 143 -1.60 -2.54 24.54
CA LEU A 143 -1.44 -3.99 24.72
C LEU A 143 -2.77 -4.70 25.01
N ASN A 144 -3.85 -3.97 25.32
CA ASN A 144 -5.18 -4.56 25.47
C ASN A 144 -5.95 -4.69 24.17
N ASN A 145 -5.49 -4.02 23.10
CA ASN A 145 -6.11 -4.09 21.79
C ASN A 145 -6.17 -5.56 21.30
N PRO A 146 -7.34 -6.05 20.83
CA PRO A 146 -7.48 -7.43 20.40
C PRO A 146 -6.51 -7.86 19.29
N LEU A 147 -6.15 -6.94 18.37
CA LEU A 147 -5.17 -7.23 17.32
C LEU A 147 -3.77 -7.40 17.89
N ILE A 148 -3.38 -6.57 18.86
CA ILE A 148 -2.06 -6.65 19.50
C ILE A 148 -1.94 -7.91 20.35
N LYS A 149 -2.98 -8.27 21.11
CA LYS A 149 -3.03 -9.55 21.84
C LYS A 149 -2.86 -10.74 20.91
N HIS A 150 -3.62 -10.76 19.81
CA HIS A 150 -3.52 -11.81 18.81
C HIS A 150 -2.10 -11.93 18.23
N ASP A 151 -1.49 -10.80 17.87
CA ASP A 151 -0.18 -10.79 17.22
C ASP A 151 0.95 -11.19 18.17
N LEU A 152 0.83 -10.89 19.47
CA LEU A 152 1.76 -11.37 20.50
C LEU A 152 1.65 -12.90 20.69
N GLU A 153 0.44 -13.46 20.62
CA GLU A 153 0.22 -14.91 20.71
C GLU A 153 0.62 -15.65 19.43
N ASN A 154 0.52 -15.00 18.26
CA ASN A 154 0.73 -15.58 16.94
C ASN A 154 1.67 -14.73 16.08
N PRO A 155 2.94 -14.56 16.48
CA PRO A 155 3.84 -13.57 15.86
C PRO A 155 4.17 -13.84 14.38
N THR A 156 4.08 -15.09 13.93
CA THR A 156 4.31 -15.48 12.52
C THR A 156 3.04 -15.42 11.66
N ALA A 157 1.89 -15.07 12.25
CA ALA A 157 0.61 -14.92 11.56
C ALA A 157 -0.13 -13.65 12.02
N PRO A 158 0.49 -12.45 11.93
CA PRO A 158 -0.08 -11.22 12.45
C PRO A 158 -1.34 -10.76 11.70
N LYS A 159 -2.13 -9.92 12.35
CA LYS A 159 -3.33 -9.27 11.83
C LYS A 159 -3.25 -7.74 11.86
N SER A 160 -2.50 -7.14 12.78
CA SER A 160 -2.29 -5.69 12.80
C SER A 160 -1.22 -5.26 11.81
N ALA A 161 -1.30 -4.01 11.33
CA ALA A 161 -0.22 -3.41 10.53
C ALA A 161 1.13 -3.46 11.27
N ILE A 162 1.12 -3.23 12.58
CA ILE A 162 2.30 -3.28 13.44
C ILE A 162 2.90 -4.69 13.47
N GLY A 163 2.07 -5.73 13.63
CA GLY A 163 2.49 -7.12 13.61
C GLY A 163 3.11 -7.52 12.28
N TYR A 164 2.50 -7.15 11.15
CA TYR A 164 3.08 -7.38 9.81
C TYR A 164 4.45 -6.71 9.65
N ILE A 165 4.59 -5.45 10.09
CA ILE A 165 5.86 -4.71 10.01
C ILE A 165 6.95 -5.41 10.84
N VAL A 166 6.66 -5.74 12.09
CA VAL A 166 7.65 -6.35 13.00
C VAL A 166 8.05 -7.74 12.51
N GLU A 167 7.10 -8.57 12.09
CA GLU A 167 7.39 -9.90 11.59
C GLU A 167 8.18 -9.86 10.27
N ALA A 168 7.83 -8.95 9.35
CA ALA A 168 8.62 -8.74 8.14
C ALA A 168 10.05 -8.30 8.44
N LEU A 169 10.26 -7.40 9.42
CA LEU A 169 11.60 -7.00 9.85
C LEU A 169 12.38 -8.17 10.48
N ARG A 170 11.72 -9.03 11.26
CA ARG A 170 12.32 -10.27 11.79
C ARG A 170 12.77 -11.20 10.65
N LEU A 171 11.89 -11.47 9.69
CA LEU A 171 12.20 -12.29 8.50
C LEU A 171 13.36 -11.71 7.68
N ARG A 172 13.39 -10.39 7.49
CA ARG A 172 14.50 -9.70 6.80
C ARG A 172 15.82 -9.87 7.55
N ARG A 173 15.80 -9.71 8.87
CA ARG A 173 16.98 -9.91 9.73
C ARG A 173 17.53 -11.33 9.62
N GLU A 174 16.67 -12.34 9.66
CA GLU A 174 17.09 -13.74 9.50
C GLU A 174 17.70 -14.04 8.13
N LYS A 175 17.20 -13.37 7.08
CA LYS A 175 17.72 -13.46 5.71
C LYS A 175 18.95 -12.57 5.46
N GLY A 176 19.45 -11.84 6.46
CA GLY A 176 20.56 -10.90 6.30
C GLY A 176 20.25 -9.68 5.41
N LEU A 177 18.98 -9.33 5.26
CA LEU A 177 18.52 -8.18 4.48
C LEU A 177 18.50 -6.91 5.34
N LYS A 178 18.73 -5.75 4.69
CA LYS A 178 18.59 -4.43 5.34
C LYS A 178 17.14 -4.20 5.76
N ALA A 179 16.91 -3.47 6.85
CA ALA A 179 15.58 -2.97 7.21
C ALA A 179 15.03 -2.04 6.11
N PHE A 180 13.71 -1.95 6.01
CA PHE A 180 13.02 -0.91 5.24
C PHE A 180 12.72 0.29 6.14
N THR A 181 12.50 1.46 5.53
CA THR A 181 11.93 2.62 6.24
C THR A 181 10.44 2.39 6.46
N VAL A 182 9.95 2.70 7.66
CA VAL A 182 8.52 2.78 7.95
C VAL A 182 8.10 4.24 7.76
N MET A 183 7.15 4.51 6.85
CA MET A 183 6.74 5.86 6.49
C MET A 183 5.23 6.07 6.69
N SER A 184 4.90 6.67 7.81
CA SER A 184 3.53 7.05 8.14
C SER A 184 3.05 8.23 7.27
N CYS A 185 1.88 8.08 6.66
CA CYS A 185 1.22 9.13 5.87
C CYS A 185 -0.17 9.51 6.43
N ASP A 186 -0.52 9.02 7.62
CA ASP A 186 -1.75 9.42 8.30
C ASP A 186 -1.61 10.79 8.96
N ASN A 187 -2.76 11.44 9.18
CA ASN A 187 -2.87 12.75 9.81
C ASN A 187 -2.79 12.66 11.34
N VAL A 188 -1.64 12.21 11.84
CA VAL A 188 -1.30 12.13 13.27
C VAL A 188 -0.16 13.10 13.56
N ARG A 189 -0.16 13.73 14.73
CA ARG A 189 0.99 14.57 15.15
C ARG A 189 2.18 13.65 15.42
N GLU A 190 3.37 14.04 14.92
CA GLU A 190 4.59 13.24 15.07
C GLU A 190 4.36 11.78 14.65
N ASN A 191 3.79 11.58 13.46
CA ASN A 191 3.27 10.30 13.00
C ASN A 191 4.32 9.20 12.74
N GLY A 192 5.62 9.51 12.89
CA GLY A 192 6.75 8.64 12.57
C GLY A 192 7.33 7.90 13.77
#